data_AF-A0A7C2K3H4-F1
#
_entry.id   AF-A0A7C2K3H4-F1
#
_cell.length_a   1.000
_cell.length_b   1.000
_cell.length_c   1.000
_cell.angle_alpha   90.00
_cell.angle_beta   90.00
_cell.angle_gamma   90.00
#
_symmetry.space_group_name_H-M   'P 1'
#
loop_
_entity.id
_entity.type
_entity.pdbx_description
1 polymer ?
#
loop_
_entity_poly.entity_id
_entity_poly.type
_entity_poly.pdbx_seq_one_letter_code
_entity_poly.pdbx_strand_id
1 'polypeptide(L)' 'MRVLFLWHMHQPAYFVNENGGRIYYLPWVIQHALREYYEMPYILSKFNDVKVTFNLVPVLVEQLMDYAEGRAECKFT' A
#
# COMPACT_ATOMS: atom_id res chain seq x y z
N MET A 1 14.30 8.46 28.41
CA MET A 1 14.46 7.84 27.07
C MET A 1 13.13 7.95 26.33
N ARG A 2 13.13 8.35 25.05
CA ARG A 2 11.93 8.36 24.20
C ARG A 2 12.22 7.47 23.00
N VAL A 3 11.28 6.61 22.64
CA VAL A 3 11.38 5.69 21.49
C VAL A 3 10.34 6.11 20.45
N LEU A 4 10.73 6.09 19.18
CA LEU A 4 9.85 6.39 18.06
C LEU A 4 9.91 5.26 17.05
N PHE A 5 8.74 4.74 16.68
CA PHE A 5 8.58 3.79 15.58
C PHE A 5 8.14 4.54 14.33
N LEU A 6 8.89 4.36 13.25
CA LEU A 6 8.55 4.85 11.92
C LEU A 6 8.56 3.66 10.95
N TRP A 7 7.42 3.40 10.33
CA TRP A 7 7.30 2.41 9.26
C TRP A 7 7.25 3.12 7.92
N HIS A 8 8.27 2.89 7.10
CA HIS A 8 8.30 3.35 5.72
C HIS A 8 7.70 2.27 4.81
N MET A 9 6.46 2.51 4.36
CA MET A 9 5.74 1.61 3.47
C MET A 9 6.02 1.99 2.03
N HIS A 10 6.69 1.09 1.32
CA HIS A 10 7.12 1.31 -0.06
C HIS A 10 6.75 0.12 -0.94
N GLN A 11 6.27 0.44 -2.14
CA GLN A 11 6.29 -0.46 -3.29
C GLN A 11 6.76 0.35 -4.51
N PRO A 12 7.53 -0.24 -5.42
CA PRO A 12 7.79 0.37 -6.72
C PRO A 12 6.50 0.43 -7.56
N ALA A 13 6.54 1.16 -8.68
CA ALA A 13 5.47 1.10 -9.67
C ALA A 13 5.47 -0.30 -10.32
N TYR A 14 4.37 -1.03 -10.16
CA TYR A 14 4.16 -2.33 -10.81
C TYR A 14 3.27 -2.27 -12.05
N PHE A 15 2.87 -1.06 -12.46
CA PHE A 15 2.11 -0.83 -13.67
C PHE A 15 2.98 -0.25 -14.79
N VAL A 16 2.55 -0.50 -16.03
CA VAL A 16 2.99 0.25 -17.21
C VAL A 16 1.75 0.89 -17.84
N ASN A 17 1.91 2.10 -18.38
CA ASN A 17 0.86 2.73 -19.16
C ASN A 17 0.84 2.11 -20.56
N GLU A 18 -0.19 1.34 -20.88
CA GLU A 18 -0.41 0.71 -22.19
C GLU A 18 -1.84 0.96 -22.64
N ASN A 19 -2.06 1.20 -23.93
CA ASN A 19 -3.40 1.38 -24.53
C ASN A 19 -4.30 2.43 -23.84
N GLY A 20 -3.71 3.44 -23.19
CA GLY A 20 -4.45 4.48 -22.47
C GLY A 20 -4.87 4.10 -21.04
N GLY A 21 -4.49 2.92 -20.55
CA GLY A 21 -4.74 2.44 -19.19
C GLY A 21 -3.46 1.99 -18.47
N ARG A 22 -3.60 1.59 -17.21
CA ARG A 22 -2.51 1.03 -16.40
C ARG A 22 -2.64 -0.48 -16.31
N ILE A 23 -1.65 -1.18 -16.85
CA ILE A 23 -1.55 -2.62 -16.77
C ILE A 23 -0.58 -3.00 -15.66
N TYR A 24 -1.09 -3.67 -14.63
CA TYR A 24 -0.31 -4.15 -13.49
C TYR A 24 0.28 -5.53 -13.78
N TYR A 25 1.62 -5.63 -13.74
CA TYR A 25 2.36 -6.86 -14.03
C TYR A 25 2.62 -7.70 -12.78
N LEU A 26 2.54 -7.10 -11.60
CA LEU A 26 2.77 -7.83 -10.37
C LEU A 26 1.72 -7.42 -9.32
N PRO A 27 1.08 -8.38 -8.64
CA PRO A 27 -0.01 -8.12 -7.71
C PRO A 27 0.48 -7.74 -6.29
N TRP A 28 1.73 -7.30 -6.15
CA TRP A 28 2.33 -7.10 -4.83
C TRP A 28 1.62 -6.03 -4.01
N VAL A 29 1.19 -4.92 -4.65
CA VAL A 29 0.48 -3.85 -3.93
C VAL A 29 -0.80 -4.37 -3.30
N ILE A 30 -1.64 -5.12 -4.02
CA ILE A 30 -2.89 -5.66 -3.47
C ILE A 30 -2.64 -6.76 -2.44
N GLN A 31 -1.65 -7.63 -2.67
CA GLN A 31 -1.29 -8.68 -1.70
C GLN A 31 -0.84 -8.08 -0.37
N HIS A 32 -0.02 -7.02 -0.42
CA HIS A 32 0.43 -6.33 0.77
C HIS A 32 -0.62 -5.40 1.38
N ALA A 33 -1.54 -4.88 0.57
CA ALA A 33 -2.66 -4.08 1.07
C ALA A 33 -3.57 -4.88 2.01
N LEU A 34 -3.92 -6.10 1.61
CA LEU A 34 -4.82 -6.99 2.36
C LEU A 34 -4.21 -7.55 3.64
N ARG A 35 -2.88 -7.44 3.79
CA ARG A 35 -2.15 -7.89 4.97
C ARG A 35 -1.46 -6.71 5.63
N GLU A 36 -0.22 -6.39 5.26
CA GLU A 36 0.63 -5.51 6.05
C GLU A 36 0.15 -4.05 6.12
N TYR A 37 -0.34 -3.47 5.03
CA TYR A 37 -0.72 -2.04 5.04
C TYR A 37 -1.99 -1.77 5.83
N TYR A 38 -2.93 -2.72 5.86
CA TYR A 38 -4.15 -2.61 6.64
C TYR A 38 -4.00 -3.15 8.06
N GLU A 39 -3.41 -4.33 8.20
CA GLU A 39 -3.32 -5.04 9.48
C GLU A 39 -2.47 -4.28 10.50
N MET A 40 -1.37 -3.66 10.08
CA MET A 40 -0.49 -2.92 11.01
C MET A 40 -1.20 -1.72 11.67
N PRO A 41 -1.82 -0.77 10.93
CA PRO A 41 -2.65 0.27 11.53
C PRO A 41 -3.86 -0.28 12.31
N TYR A 42 -4.48 -1.36 11.82
CA TYR A 42 -5.62 -1.97 12.49
C TYR A 42 -5.25 -2.54 13.87
N ILE A 43 -4.14 -3.26 13.96
CA ILE A 43 -3.61 -3.76 15.24
C ILE A 43 -3.25 -2.59 16.15
N LEU A 44 -2.55 -1.58 15.64
CA LEU A 44 -2.19 -0.39 16.41
C LEU A 44 -3.43 0.31 16.99
N SER A 45 -4.55 0.34 16.26
CA SER A 45 -5.81 0.93 16.75
C SER A 45 -6.33 0.32 18.05
N LYS A 46 -5.85 -0.87 18.43
CA LYS A 46 -6.20 -1.56 19.69
C LYS A 46 -5.35 -1.09 20.88
N PHE A 47 -4.31 -0.29 20.66
CA PHE A 47 -3.37 0.17 21.69
C PHE A 47 -3.24 1.70 21.71
N ASN A 48 -3.97 2.36 22.60
CA ASN A 48 -4.03 3.84 22.64
C ASN A 48 -2.72 4.52 23.09
N ASP A 49 -1.90 3.81 23.88
CA ASP A 49 -0.67 4.34 24.48
C ASP A 49 0.56 4.20 23.58
N VAL A 50 0.46 3.45 22.48
CA VAL A 50 1.56 3.24 21.53
C VAL A 50 1.46 4.28 20.41
N LYS A 51 2.57 4.98 20.13
CA LYS A 51 2.67 5.98 19.04
C LYS A 51 3.59 5.46 17.95
N VAL A 52 3.08 5.43 16.71
CA VAL A 52 3.77 4.95 15.53
C VAL A 52 3.45 5.86 14.36
N THR A 53 4.45 6.19 13.56
CA THR A 53 4.28 6.96 12.31
C THR A 53 4.36 6.02 11.12
N PHE A 54 3.35 6.02 10.26
CA PHE A 54 3.40 5.36 8.96
C PHE A 54 3.68 6.38 7.87
N ASN A 55 4.74 6.17 7.12
CA ASN A 55 5.06 6.96 5.93
C ASN A 55 4.77 6.10 4.70
N LEU A 56 3.82 6.54 3.86
CA LEU A 56 3.48 5.87 2.61
C LEU A 56 4.06 6.71 1.47
N VAL A 57 4.78 6.07 0.54
CA VAL A 57 5.31 6.76 -0.63
C VAL A 57 4.20 7.07 -1.65
N PRO A 58 4.27 8.18 -2.41
CA PRO A 58 3.18 8.58 -3.32
C PRO A 58 2.76 7.50 -4.31
N VAL A 59 3.72 6.81 -4.93
CA VAL A 59 3.45 5.75 -5.91
C VAL A 59 2.77 4.52 -5.30
N LEU A 60 2.95 4.27 -4.00
CA LEU A 60 2.20 3.22 -3.30
C LEU A 60 0.75 3.65 -3.12
N VAL A 61 0.51 4.87 -2.65
CA VAL A 61 -0.85 5.42 -2.45
C VAL A 61 -1.63 5.41 -3.76
N GLU A 62 -1.02 5.86 -4.84
CA GLU A 62 -1.61 5.86 -6.18
C GLU A 62 -2.07 4.46 -6.62
N GLN A 63 -1.20 3.46 -6.49
CA GLN A 63 -1.55 2.09 -6.87
C GLN A 63 -2.65 1.51 -5.97
N LEU A 64 -2.62 1.80 -4.67
CA LEU A 64 -3.69 1.40 -3.75
C LEU A 64 -5.05 2.00 -4.15
N MET A 65 -5.07 3.28 -4.57
CA MET A 65 -6.28 3.94 -5.05
C MET A 65 -6.80 3.30 -6.35
N ASP A 66 -5.91 2.96 -7.27
CA ASP A 66 -6.32 2.25 -8.50
C ASP A 66 -6.99 0.91 -8.20
N TYR A 67 -6.46 0.14 -7.22
CA TYR A 67 -7.13 -1.08 -6.77
C TYR A 67 -8.47 -0.79 -6.07
N ALA A 68 -8.51 0.20 -5.17
CA ALA A 68 -9.72 0.52 -4.40
C ALA A 68 -10.88 1.03 -5.27
N GLU A 69 -10.57 1.70 -6.37
CA GLU A 69 -11.54 2.29 -7.29
C GLU A 69 -11.83 1.37 -8.50
N GLY A 70 -11.29 0.15 -8.51
CA GLY A 70 -11.53 -0.84 -9.57
C GLY A 70 -10.91 -0.47 -10.92
N ARG A 71 -9.87 0.39 -10.92
CA ARG A 71 -9.14 0.81 -12.14
C ARG A 71 -7.90 -0.02 -12.43
N ALA A 72 -7.45 -0.84 -11.48
CA ALA A 72 -6.29 -1.70 -11.66
C ALA A 72 -6.64 -2.85 -12.61
N GLU A 73 -6.09 -2.83 -13.82
CA GLU A 73 -6.13 -3.95 -14.75
C GLU A 73 -4.90 -4.84 -14.53
N CYS A 74 -5.10 -6.04 -14.01
CA CYS A 74 -4.03 -6.97 -13.67
C CYS A 74 -3.85 -8.01 -14.78
N LYS A 75 -2.61 -8.18 -15.25
CA LYS A 75 -2.34 -9.12 -16.37
C LYS A 75 -2.46 -10.60 -15.98
N PHE A 76 -2.43 -10.92 -14.69
CA PHE A 76 -2.28 -12.28 -14.15
C PHE A 76 -3.46 -12.74 -13.28
N THR A 77 -4.56 -11.98 -13.26
CA THR A 77 -5.81 -12.30 -12.56
C THR A 77 -6.97 -11.93 -13.47
#